data_AF-A0A7S4FZW5-F1
#
_entry.id   AF-A0A7S4FZW5-F1
#
_cell.length_a   1.000
_cell.length_b   1.000
_cell.length_c   1.000
_cell.angle_alpha   90.00
_cell.angle_beta   90.00
_cell.angle_gamma   90.00
#
_symmetry.space_group_name_H-M   'P 1'
#
loop_
_entity.id
_entity.type
_entity.pdbx_description
1 polymer ?
#
loop_
_entity_poly.entity_id
_entity_poly.type
_entity_poly.pdbx_seq_one_letter_code
_entity_poly.pdbx_strand_id
1 'polypeptide(L)'
;FFSIMTTVPLPATTQAKLAELYGKGLTPEDIADCMQHLSAFEPNIQTEVLEKFAEVDWSTLKSKAGFLKGIMKRYQARTAPPVTTYIPPSTLPKPTGVAALSAPAQTVLTGLEAIGLLLAGDLEAGVLHALAALDPKVQLEVVTKFSEVDLTTINKKSGFLAGIVRRYAGQQATGYAQQLTYVMAGVHATLTPAAQAKLNDMMALGTISATELTPAALASVAALPVNTQCEVMDRFAEADLTPINNKSGFLQGIVKRYDKGGIPTAPVLQPQPAPLMWANAAFPAAVPAFPKAAYAATTPSTSFLGMLEQLFASRRLAREDYDVEIAQEFSTFTEDVLIEILQKYAEADLSTINSKKGFLKGIIKRYRQRVSTQAPPTGPNPNTYNTLPFAVRVKIETLVATGLIGPNDIDEKCCQELAQYDEQTGVEFLNRLQNADLSTIRNKANYLLGIMKKKAPGDASRIGATRAPQASAAALAQYRVHPYYPPYQATQ
;
A
#
# COMPACT_ATOMS: atom_id res chain seq x y z
N PHE A 1 -3.95 -27.29 31.42
CA PHE A 1 -5.29 -27.44 30.83
C PHE A 1 -6.41 -27.19 31.85
N PHE A 2 -6.55 -28.01 32.90
CA PHE A 2 -7.58 -27.78 33.95
C PHE A 2 -7.53 -26.41 34.63
N SER A 3 -6.34 -25.90 34.96
CA SER A 3 -6.18 -24.56 35.54
C SER A 3 -6.55 -23.39 34.61
N ILE A 4 -6.61 -23.63 33.29
CA ILE A 4 -7.00 -22.63 32.29
C ILE A 4 -8.52 -22.70 32.07
N MET A 5 -9.11 -23.90 32.10
CA MET A 5 -10.56 -24.11 32.02
C MET A 5 -11.34 -23.47 33.18
N THR A 6 -10.71 -23.27 34.32
CA THR A 6 -11.36 -22.68 35.52
C THR A 6 -11.43 -21.16 35.50
N THR A 7 -10.73 -20.47 34.59
CA THR A 7 -10.65 -19.00 34.59
C THR A 7 -11.79 -18.32 33.85
N VAL A 8 -12.46 -19.03 32.92
CA VAL A 8 -13.61 -18.52 32.17
C VAL A 8 -14.70 -19.59 32.15
N PRO A 9 -15.91 -19.31 32.65
CA PRO A 9 -16.99 -20.29 32.67
C PRO A 9 -17.47 -20.57 31.24
N LEU A 10 -17.04 -21.70 30.67
CA LEU A 10 -17.51 -22.21 29.38
C LEU A 10 -18.55 -23.34 29.59
N PRO A 11 -19.51 -23.52 28.67
CA PRO A 11 -20.43 -24.66 28.68
C PRO A 11 -19.67 -26.00 28.65
N ALA A 12 -20.24 -27.03 29.29
CA ALA A 12 -19.62 -28.36 29.37
C ALA A 12 -19.31 -28.97 27.98
N THR A 13 -20.17 -28.71 26.98
CA THR A 13 -19.97 -29.14 25.59
C THR A 13 -18.73 -28.49 24.96
N THR A 14 -18.54 -27.20 25.18
CA THR A 14 -17.38 -26.43 24.71
C THR A 14 -16.09 -26.90 25.40
N GLN A 15 -16.15 -27.15 26.71
CA GLN A 15 -15.01 -27.68 27.47
C GLN A 15 -14.60 -29.08 26.97
N ALA A 16 -15.57 -29.96 26.71
CA ALA A 16 -15.32 -31.29 26.17
C ALA A 16 -14.65 -31.22 24.77
N LYS A 17 -15.11 -30.30 23.91
CA LYS A 17 -14.53 -30.13 22.58
C LYS A 17 -13.11 -29.58 22.64
N LEU A 18 -12.83 -28.62 23.51
CA LEU A 18 -11.47 -28.13 23.73
C LEU A 18 -10.54 -29.20 24.30
N ALA A 19 -11.05 -30.14 25.11
CA ALA A 19 -10.27 -31.27 25.60
C ALA A 19 -9.92 -32.26 24.47
N GLU A 20 -10.86 -32.52 23.57
CA GLU A 20 -10.61 -33.29 22.34
C GLU A 20 -9.52 -32.62 21.48
N LEU A 21 -9.62 -31.30 21.28
CA LEU A 21 -8.66 -30.54 20.49
C LEU A 21 -7.28 -30.48 21.14
N TYR A 22 -7.22 -30.42 22.47
CA TYR A 22 -5.98 -30.54 23.24
C TYR A 22 -5.30 -31.90 22.99
N GLY A 23 -6.07 -32.99 22.98
CA GLY A 23 -5.58 -34.33 22.62
C GLY A 23 -5.04 -34.42 21.19
N LYS A 24 -5.53 -33.58 20.27
CA LYS A 24 -5.03 -33.45 18.89
C LYS A 24 -3.83 -32.51 18.74
N GLY A 25 -3.27 -32.00 19.85
CA GLY A 25 -2.07 -31.18 19.86
C GLY A 25 -2.32 -29.67 19.83
N LEU A 26 -3.50 -29.19 20.24
CA LEU A 26 -3.71 -27.78 20.55
C LEU A 26 -3.02 -27.44 21.89
N THR A 27 -2.23 -26.38 21.94
CA THR A 27 -1.46 -26.07 23.16
C THR A 27 -2.29 -25.31 24.20
N PRO A 28 -1.93 -25.35 25.50
CA PRO A 28 -2.60 -24.54 26.52
C PRO A 28 -2.53 -23.03 26.22
N GLU A 29 -1.43 -22.58 25.59
CA GLU A 29 -1.21 -21.19 25.20
C GLU A 29 -2.16 -20.77 24.07
N ASP A 30 -2.35 -21.61 23.05
CA ASP A 30 -3.31 -21.36 21.97
C ASP A 30 -4.73 -21.22 22.50
N ILE A 31 -5.09 -22.05 23.49
CA ILE A 31 -6.39 -22.03 24.14
C ILE A 31 -6.55 -20.74 24.94
N ALA A 32 -5.57 -20.40 25.80
CA ALA A 32 -5.62 -19.19 26.61
C ALA A 32 -5.77 -17.92 25.76
N ASP A 33 -5.05 -17.83 24.64
CA ASP A 33 -5.08 -16.69 23.72
C ASP A 33 -6.44 -16.53 22.99
N CYS A 34 -7.22 -17.61 22.89
CA CYS A 34 -8.53 -17.61 22.22
C CYS A 34 -9.72 -17.58 23.19
N MET A 35 -9.52 -17.92 24.47
CA MET A 35 -10.61 -18.10 25.42
C MET A 35 -11.47 -16.85 25.65
N GLN A 36 -10.85 -15.66 25.76
CA GLN A 36 -11.60 -14.40 25.92
C GLN A 36 -12.49 -14.10 24.70
N HIS A 37 -12.06 -14.48 23.50
CA HIS A 37 -12.84 -14.29 22.29
C HIS A 37 -13.93 -15.35 22.15
N LEU A 38 -13.63 -16.60 22.54
CA LEU A 38 -14.59 -17.70 22.45
C LEU A 38 -15.75 -17.51 23.43
N SER A 39 -15.49 -17.03 24.65
CA SER A 39 -16.54 -16.76 25.64
C SER A 39 -17.50 -15.63 25.25
N ALA A 40 -17.15 -14.81 24.25
CA ALA A 40 -18.03 -13.76 23.74
C ALA A 40 -19.13 -14.28 22.79
N PHE A 41 -19.08 -15.55 22.40
CA PHE A 41 -20.10 -16.18 21.55
C PHE A 41 -21.15 -16.93 22.38
N GLU A 42 -22.33 -17.14 21.81
CA GLU A 42 -23.32 -18.06 22.39
C GLU A 42 -22.82 -19.52 22.39
N PRO A 43 -23.23 -20.36 23.36
CA PRO A 43 -22.77 -21.75 23.51
C PRO A 43 -22.82 -22.64 22.26
N ASN A 44 -23.87 -22.48 21.46
CA ASN A 44 -24.06 -23.15 20.16
C ASN A 44 -22.98 -22.72 19.16
N ILE A 45 -22.72 -21.42 19.04
CA ILE A 45 -21.70 -20.86 18.13
C ILE A 45 -20.29 -21.23 18.60
N GLN A 46 -20.03 -21.24 19.91
CA GLN A 46 -18.76 -21.70 20.45
C GLN A 46 -18.43 -23.12 19.97
N THR A 47 -19.41 -24.02 20.02
CA THR A 47 -19.26 -25.41 19.60
C THR A 47 -19.04 -25.52 18.08
N GLU A 48 -19.84 -24.80 17.29
CA GLU A 48 -19.71 -24.78 15.82
C GLU A 48 -18.35 -24.23 15.35
N VAL A 49 -17.84 -23.18 16.01
CA VAL A 49 -16.50 -22.63 15.74
C VAL A 49 -15.41 -23.66 16.00
N LEU A 50 -15.51 -24.42 17.09
CA LEU A 50 -14.54 -25.45 17.45
C LEU A 50 -14.65 -26.68 16.54
N GLU A 51 -15.84 -27.03 16.06
CA GLU A 51 -16.04 -28.10 15.05
C GLU A 51 -15.38 -27.74 13.73
N LYS A 52 -15.60 -26.53 13.22
CA LYS A 52 -14.93 -26.06 11.99
C LYS A 52 -13.42 -25.95 12.14
N PHE A 53 -12.95 -25.65 13.33
CA PHE A 53 -11.52 -25.68 13.62
C PHE A 53 -10.97 -27.12 13.63
N ALA A 54 -11.75 -28.10 14.07
CA ALA A 54 -11.39 -29.52 14.11
C ALA A 54 -11.29 -30.18 12.72
N GLU A 55 -12.01 -29.66 11.72
CA GLU A 55 -12.04 -30.18 10.34
C GLU A 55 -10.74 -29.90 9.56
N VAL A 56 -9.91 -28.97 10.03
CA VAL A 56 -8.72 -28.51 9.32
C VAL A 56 -7.48 -29.25 9.79
N ASP A 57 -6.60 -29.64 8.88
CA ASP A 57 -5.28 -30.18 9.23
C ASP A 57 -4.37 -29.08 9.77
N TRP A 58 -3.97 -29.22 11.05
CA TRP A 58 -3.19 -28.22 11.75
C TRP A 58 -1.69 -28.29 11.48
N SER A 59 -1.20 -29.35 10.85
CA SER A 59 0.23 -29.55 10.60
C SER A 59 0.84 -28.44 9.72
N THR A 60 0.01 -27.82 8.89
CA THR A 60 0.40 -26.78 7.92
C THR A 60 0.20 -25.36 8.45
N LEU A 61 -0.41 -25.18 9.62
CA LEU A 61 -0.78 -23.86 10.14
C LEU A 61 0.43 -23.20 10.82
N LYS A 62 0.75 -21.98 10.38
CA LYS A 62 1.76 -21.12 11.03
C LYS A 62 1.37 -20.71 12.46
N SER A 63 0.07 -20.65 12.75
CA SER A 63 -0.47 -20.34 14.09
C SER A 63 -1.88 -20.91 14.24
N LYS A 64 -2.04 -21.84 15.19
CA LYS A 64 -3.33 -22.46 15.52
C LYS A 64 -4.28 -21.44 16.16
N ALA A 65 -3.79 -20.66 17.14
CA ALA A 65 -4.53 -19.56 17.74
C ALA A 65 -4.98 -18.50 16.70
N GLY A 66 -4.08 -18.09 15.80
CA GLY A 66 -4.40 -17.11 14.76
C GLY A 66 -5.50 -17.60 13.80
N PHE A 67 -5.48 -18.88 13.44
CA PHE A 67 -6.50 -19.48 12.59
C PHE A 67 -7.86 -19.55 13.29
N LEU A 68 -7.89 -19.98 14.56
CA LEU A 68 -9.11 -20.01 15.38
C LEU A 68 -9.72 -18.60 15.56
N LYS A 69 -8.88 -17.58 15.84
CA LYS A 69 -9.29 -16.17 15.85
C LYS A 69 -9.88 -15.71 14.52
N GLY A 70 -9.34 -16.19 13.40
CA GLY A 70 -9.87 -15.92 12.07
C GLY A 70 -11.28 -16.51 11.85
N ILE A 71 -11.54 -17.73 12.35
CA ILE A 71 -12.89 -18.33 12.31
C ILE A 71 -13.84 -17.50 13.16
N MET A 72 -13.48 -17.20 14.41
CA MET A 72 -14.28 -16.37 15.32
C MET A 72 -14.65 -15.01 14.71
N LYS A 73 -13.68 -14.29 14.11
CA LYS A 73 -13.92 -12.99 13.47
C LYS A 73 -14.93 -13.06 12.32
N ARG A 74 -14.94 -14.16 11.55
CA ARG A 74 -15.93 -14.37 10.48
C ARG A 74 -17.33 -14.63 11.03
N TYR A 75 -17.46 -15.30 12.18
CA TYR A 75 -18.74 -15.47 12.86
C TYR A 75 -19.24 -14.14 13.44
N GLN A 76 -18.38 -13.37 14.12
CA GLN A 76 -18.72 -12.03 14.59
C GLN A 76 -19.23 -11.11 13.47
N ALA A 77 -18.58 -11.14 12.30
CA ALA A 77 -19.01 -10.35 11.16
C ALA A 77 -20.36 -10.81 10.57
N ARG A 78 -20.75 -12.07 10.77
CA ARG A 78 -22.04 -12.62 10.32
C ARG A 78 -23.17 -12.42 11.34
N THR A 79 -22.84 -12.35 12.62
CA THR A 79 -23.81 -12.20 13.72
C THR A 79 -23.97 -10.78 14.22
N ALA A 80 -23.13 -9.84 13.77
CA ALA A 80 -23.30 -8.43 14.09
C ALA A 80 -24.64 -7.93 13.51
N PRO A 81 -25.52 -7.32 14.32
CA PRO A 81 -26.73 -6.70 13.80
C PRO A 81 -26.34 -5.59 12.82
N PRO A 82 -27.08 -5.40 11.72
CA PRO A 82 -26.83 -4.29 10.81
C PRO A 82 -26.94 -2.99 11.61
N VAL A 83 -25.91 -2.15 11.53
CA VAL A 83 -25.92 -0.81 12.12
C VAL A 83 -27.14 -0.08 11.57
N THR A 84 -28.20 -0.02 12.38
CA THR A 84 -29.50 0.49 11.98
C THR A 84 -29.49 1.98 12.25
N THR A 85 -29.19 2.79 11.24
CA THR A 85 -29.63 4.18 11.23
C THR A 85 -31.15 4.16 11.20
N TYR A 86 -31.77 4.70 12.25
CA TYR A 86 -33.22 4.78 12.41
C TYR A 86 -33.86 5.52 11.22
N ILE A 87 -34.67 4.80 10.45
CA ILE A 87 -35.58 5.34 9.43
C ILE A 87 -36.96 4.74 9.76
N PRO A 88 -38.03 5.54 9.86
CA PRO A 88 -39.33 5.08 10.35
C PRO A 88 -39.96 4.01 9.44
N PRO A 89 -40.88 3.18 9.99
CA PRO A 89 -41.30 1.94 9.34
C PRO A 89 -42.33 2.20 8.25
N SER A 90 -42.11 1.60 7.07
CA SER A 90 -43.18 1.36 6.10
C SER A 90 -43.24 -0.14 5.80
N THR A 91 -44.43 -0.69 6.00
CA THR A 91 -44.79 -2.10 6.06
C THR A 91 -44.93 -2.70 4.66
N LEU A 92 -43.93 -3.44 4.19
CA LEU A 92 -44.06 -4.50 3.19
C LEU A 92 -42.77 -5.35 3.16
N PRO A 93 -42.84 -6.69 3.10
CA PRO A 93 -41.64 -7.52 2.96
C PRO A 93 -40.94 -7.15 1.65
N LYS A 94 -39.74 -6.57 1.75
CA LYS A 94 -38.94 -6.21 0.57
C LYS A 94 -38.57 -7.49 -0.18
N PRO A 95 -38.84 -7.59 -1.49
CA PRO A 95 -38.40 -8.71 -2.30
C PRO A 95 -36.87 -8.86 -2.24
N THR A 96 -36.38 -10.10 -2.20
CA THR A 96 -34.95 -10.44 -2.16
C THR A 96 -34.52 -11.13 -3.45
N GLY A 97 -33.29 -10.87 -3.92
CA GLY A 97 -32.75 -11.47 -5.15
C GLY A 97 -33.18 -10.74 -6.42
N VAL A 98 -33.30 -11.45 -7.55
CA VAL A 98 -33.68 -10.86 -8.85
C VAL A 98 -35.05 -10.20 -8.78
N ALA A 99 -35.97 -10.74 -7.97
CA ALA A 99 -37.30 -10.16 -7.71
C ALA A 99 -37.25 -8.76 -7.08
N ALA A 100 -36.11 -8.33 -6.54
CA ALA A 100 -35.90 -6.99 -5.96
C ALA A 100 -35.58 -5.93 -7.02
N LEU A 101 -35.34 -6.32 -8.27
CA LEU A 101 -34.96 -5.43 -9.36
C LEU A 101 -36.18 -4.85 -10.07
N SER A 102 -35.98 -3.83 -10.91
CA SER A 102 -37.04 -3.31 -11.78
C SER A 102 -37.49 -4.37 -12.79
N ALA A 103 -38.79 -4.40 -13.13
CA ALA A 103 -39.32 -5.39 -14.08
C ALA A 103 -38.54 -5.43 -15.41
N PRO A 104 -38.11 -4.30 -16.02
CA PRO A 104 -37.24 -4.34 -17.20
C PRO A 104 -35.89 -5.02 -16.94
N ALA A 105 -35.26 -4.77 -15.80
CA ALA A 105 -33.97 -5.38 -15.47
C ALA A 105 -34.11 -6.89 -15.18
N GLN A 106 -35.22 -7.31 -14.57
CA GLN A 106 -35.56 -8.72 -14.40
C GLN A 106 -35.70 -9.42 -15.75
N THR A 107 -36.42 -8.83 -16.71
CA THR A 107 -36.62 -9.40 -18.05
C THR A 107 -35.29 -9.68 -18.76
N VAL A 108 -34.31 -8.77 -18.65
CA VAL A 108 -32.99 -8.97 -19.26
C VAL A 108 -32.24 -10.13 -18.61
N LEU A 109 -32.21 -10.20 -17.27
CA LEU A 109 -31.53 -11.29 -16.56
C LEU A 109 -32.19 -12.65 -16.80
N THR A 110 -33.52 -12.72 -16.75
CA THR A 110 -34.28 -13.94 -17.08
C THR A 110 -34.08 -14.35 -18.55
N GLY A 111 -33.93 -13.38 -19.46
CA GLY A 111 -33.60 -13.64 -20.86
C GLY A 111 -32.22 -14.29 -21.02
N LEU A 112 -31.21 -13.81 -20.28
CA LEU A 112 -29.87 -14.40 -20.25
C LEU A 112 -29.86 -15.82 -19.64
N GLU A 113 -30.71 -16.07 -18.65
CA GLU A 113 -30.91 -17.42 -18.09
C GLU A 113 -31.59 -18.37 -19.08
N ALA A 114 -32.62 -17.89 -19.79
CA ALA A 114 -33.36 -18.69 -20.76
C ALA A 114 -32.50 -19.15 -21.95
N ILE A 115 -31.51 -18.34 -22.36
CA ILE A 115 -30.54 -18.68 -23.41
C ILE A 115 -29.29 -19.40 -22.87
N GLY A 116 -29.22 -19.67 -21.57
CA GLY A 116 -28.14 -20.43 -20.94
C GLY A 116 -26.82 -19.67 -20.77
N LEU A 117 -26.80 -18.35 -20.98
CA LEU A 117 -25.62 -17.51 -20.74
C LEU A 117 -25.42 -17.16 -19.26
N LEU A 118 -26.48 -17.30 -18.46
CA LEU A 118 -26.46 -17.14 -17.02
C LEU A 118 -27.10 -18.37 -16.36
N LEU A 119 -26.45 -18.94 -15.34
CA LEU A 119 -27.01 -20.05 -14.57
C LEU A 119 -27.52 -19.58 -13.21
N ALA A 120 -28.49 -20.31 -12.64
CA ALA A 120 -28.95 -20.10 -11.27
C ALA A 120 -27.75 -20.23 -10.30
N GLY A 121 -27.37 -19.12 -9.65
CA GLY A 121 -26.21 -19.03 -8.77
C GLY A 121 -24.97 -18.35 -9.37
N ASP A 122 -24.96 -17.99 -10.65
CA ASP A 122 -23.88 -17.22 -11.27
C ASP A 122 -23.76 -15.79 -10.71
N LEU A 123 -24.85 -15.27 -10.11
CA LEU A 123 -24.92 -13.98 -9.47
C LEU A 123 -25.09 -14.14 -7.95
N GLU A 124 -24.19 -13.54 -7.19
CA GLU A 124 -24.26 -13.56 -5.72
C GLU A 124 -25.32 -12.58 -5.21
N ALA A 125 -25.99 -12.96 -4.11
CA ALA A 125 -27.03 -12.14 -3.48
C ALA A 125 -26.55 -10.72 -3.12
N GLY A 126 -25.27 -10.55 -2.76
CA GLY A 126 -24.69 -9.24 -2.47
C GLY A 126 -24.65 -8.30 -3.68
N VAL A 127 -24.42 -8.84 -4.87
CA VAL A 127 -24.38 -8.05 -6.12
C VAL A 127 -25.78 -7.67 -6.56
N LEU A 128 -26.73 -8.60 -6.45
CA LEU A 128 -28.15 -8.33 -6.71
C LEU A 128 -28.71 -7.29 -5.73
N HIS A 129 -28.31 -7.35 -4.46
CA HIS A 129 -28.67 -6.34 -3.47
C HIS A 129 -28.10 -4.96 -3.80
N ALA A 130 -26.83 -4.90 -4.22
CA ALA A 130 -26.19 -3.64 -4.64
C ALA A 130 -26.82 -3.07 -5.93
N LEU A 131 -27.20 -3.92 -6.87
CA LEU A 131 -27.93 -3.51 -8.08
C LEU A 131 -29.34 -3.00 -7.73
N ALA A 132 -30.05 -3.69 -6.84
CA ALA A 132 -31.39 -3.29 -6.38
C ALA A 132 -31.40 -1.92 -5.64
N ALA A 133 -30.25 -1.49 -5.12
CA ALA A 133 -30.09 -0.19 -4.50
C ALA A 133 -29.95 0.98 -5.50
N LEU A 134 -29.79 0.71 -6.80
CA LEU A 134 -29.72 1.74 -7.84
C LEU A 134 -31.10 2.17 -8.32
N ASP A 135 -31.21 3.37 -8.89
CA ASP A 135 -32.43 3.82 -9.57
C ASP A 135 -32.90 2.80 -10.64
N PRO A 136 -34.22 2.50 -10.77
CA PRO A 136 -34.75 1.53 -11.73
C PRO A 136 -34.29 1.71 -13.18
N LYS A 137 -34.06 2.95 -13.65
CA LYS A 137 -33.53 3.21 -15.00
C LYS A 137 -32.07 2.80 -15.13
N VAL A 138 -31.30 3.02 -14.07
CA VAL A 138 -29.89 2.65 -14.01
C VAL A 138 -29.71 1.15 -13.82
N GLN A 139 -30.62 0.48 -13.10
CA GLN A 139 -30.65 -0.98 -13.05
C GLN A 139 -30.74 -1.58 -14.44
N LEU A 140 -31.67 -1.07 -15.28
CA LEU A 140 -31.84 -1.51 -16.66
C LEU A 140 -30.56 -1.27 -17.48
N GLU A 141 -29.98 -0.07 -17.41
CA GLU A 141 -28.75 0.26 -18.13
C GLU A 141 -27.58 -0.66 -17.75
N VAL A 142 -27.42 -0.94 -16.45
CA VAL A 142 -26.38 -1.82 -15.93
C VAL A 142 -26.54 -3.25 -16.44
N VAL A 143 -27.76 -3.81 -16.42
CA VAL A 143 -27.98 -5.18 -16.91
C VAL A 143 -27.93 -5.27 -18.43
N THR A 144 -28.31 -4.22 -19.16
CA THR A 144 -28.15 -4.15 -20.62
C THR A 144 -26.67 -4.18 -20.98
N LYS A 145 -25.83 -3.35 -20.35
CA LYS A 145 -24.38 -3.37 -20.56
C LYS A 145 -23.73 -4.69 -20.16
N PHE A 146 -24.27 -5.34 -19.14
CA PHE A 146 -23.83 -6.67 -18.76
C PHE A 146 -24.19 -7.72 -19.84
N SER A 147 -25.33 -7.58 -20.51
CA SER A 147 -25.77 -8.47 -21.59
C SER A 147 -25.06 -8.26 -22.93
N GLU A 148 -24.49 -7.07 -23.17
CA GLU A 148 -23.75 -6.74 -24.40
C GLU A 148 -22.37 -7.42 -24.48
N VAL A 149 -21.88 -7.94 -23.36
CA VAL A 149 -20.56 -8.57 -23.26
C VAL A 149 -20.69 -10.08 -23.41
N ASP A 150 -19.73 -10.70 -24.10
CA ASP A 150 -19.69 -12.14 -24.25
C ASP A 150 -19.41 -12.85 -22.90
N LEU A 151 -20.49 -13.27 -22.25
CA LEU A 151 -20.47 -13.93 -20.95
C LEU A 151 -19.84 -15.33 -20.98
N THR A 152 -19.63 -15.93 -22.15
CA THR A 152 -19.00 -17.27 -22.27
C THR A 152 -17.52 -17.27 -21.88
N THR A 153 -16.87 -16.11 -22.04
CA THR A 153 -15.44 -15.92 -21.71
C THR A 153 -15.21 -15.53 -20.24
N ILE A 154 -16.28 -15.28 -19.48
CA ILE A 154 -16.21 -14.71 -18.13
C ILE A 154 -16.39 -15.78 -17.06
N ASN A 155 -15.28 -16.12 -16.40
CA ASN A 155 -15.26 -17.11 -15.31
C ASN A 155 -15.96 -16.65 -14.01
N LYS A 156 -16.16 -15.33 -13.80
CA LYS A 156 -16.79 -14.76 -12.59
C LYS A 156 -17.83 -13.70 -12.92
N LYS A 157 -19.00 -14.14 -13.41
CA LYS A 157 -20.10 -13.27 -13.86
C LYS A 157 -20.62 -12.33 -12.77
N SER A 158 -20.80 -12.82 -11.54
CA SER A 158 -21.11 -12.00 -10.35
C SER A 158 -20.10 -10.86 -10.12
N GLY A 159 -18.81 -11.17 -10.21
CA GLY A 159 -17.73 -10.18 -10.02
C GLY A 159 -17.69 -9.12 -11.12
N PHE A 160 -17.99 -9.51 -12.35
CA PHE A 160 -18.09 -8.61 -13.49
C PHE A 160 -19.27 -7.64 -13.33
N LEU A 161 -20.46 -8.15 -13.02
CA LEU A 161 -21.64 -7.32 -12.75
C LEU A 161 -21.42 -6.37 -11.57
N ALA A 162 -20.76 -6.84 -10.49
CA ALA A 162 -20.40 -5.99 -9.35
C ALA A 162 -19.46 -4.84 -9.73
N GLY A 163 -18.61 -5.04 -10.75
CA GLY A 163 -17.78 -3.99 -11.33
C GLY A 163 -18.62 -2.90 -11.99
N ILE A 164 -19.59 -3.28 -12.82
CA ILE A 164 -20.51 -2.35 -13.51
C ILE A 164 -21.37 -1.61 -12.48
N VAL A 165 -21.98 -2.33 -11.54
CA VAL A 165 -22.80 -1.76 -10.45
C VAL A 165 -22.04 -0.71 -9.66
N ARG A 166 -20.77 -0.95 -9.31
CA ARG A 166 -19.94 0.03 -8.57
C ARG A 166 -19.67 1.32 -9.35
N ARG A 167 -19.51 1.24 -10.67
CA ARG A 167 -19.32 2.42 -11.53
C ARG A 167 -20.55 3.33 -11.51
N TYR A 168 -21.74 2.72 -11.57
CA TYR A 168 -23.01 3.45 -11.55
C TYR A 168 -23.45 3.90 -10.15
N ALA A 169 -23.18 3.09 -9.11
CA ALA A 169 -23.35 3.48 -7.71
C ALA A 169 -22.47 4.68 -7.35
N GLY A 170 -21.23 4.71 -7.85
CA GLY A 170 -20.32 5.84 -7.70
C GLY A 170 -20.81 7.11 -8.40
N GLN A 171 -21.56 6.98 -9.50
CA GLN A 171 -22.18 8.11 -10.21
C GLN A 171 -23.43 8.64 -9.50
N GLN A 172 -24.26 7.77 -8.88
CA GLN A 172 -25.45 8.17 -8.13
C GLN A 172 -25.16 8.71 -6.71
N ALA A 173 -24.03 8.35 -6.09
CA ALA A 173 -23.65 8.81 -4.75
C ALA A 173 -23.08 10.25 -4.71
N THR A 174 -23.45 11.09 -5.68
CA THR A 174 -23.06 12.51 -5.83
C THR A 174 -23.73 13.44 -4.81
N GLY A 175 -23.75 13.03 -3.54
CA GLY A 175 -24.04 13.89 -2.37
C GLY A 175 -22.82 14.14 -1.49
N TYR A 176 -21.90 13.16 -1.38
CA TYR A 176 -20.65 13.29 -0.59
C TYR A 176 -19.42 13.64 -1.44
N ALA A 177 -19.56 13.63 -2.77
CA ALA A 177 -18.51 14.04 -3.69
C ALA A 177 -18.24 15.55 -3.66
N GLN A 178 -19.17 16.41 -3.19
CA GLN A 178 -18.93 17.87 -3.19
C GLN A 178 -17.73 18.28 -2.32
N GLN A 179 -17.34 17.47 -1.32
CA GLN A 179 -16.17 17.77 -0.49
C GLN A 179 -14.84 17.32 -1.12
N LEU A 180 -14.86 16.40 -2.10
CA LEU A 180 -13.69 16.00 -2.90
C LEU A 180 -13.61 16.74 -4.25
N THR A 181 -14.74 17.12 -4.83
CA THR A 181 -14.81 18.00 -6.01
C THR A 181 -14.32 19.41 -5.68
N TYR A 182 -14.43 19.88 -4.43
CA TYR A 182 -13.84 21.17 -4.03
C TYR A 182 -12.30 21.17 -4.10
N VAL A 183 -11.66 20.00 -3.91
CA VAL A 183 -10.20 19.85 -3.98
C VAL A 183 -9.74 19.61 -5.42
N MET A 184 -10.51 18.90 -6.25
CA MET A 184 -10.19 18.72 -7.67
C MET A 184 -10.54 19.94 -8.54
N ALA A 185 -11.55 20.74 -8.20
CA ALA A 185 -11.90 21.97 -8.93
C ALA A 185 -10.76 23.00 -8.91
N GLY A 186 -10.02 23.10 -7.79
CA GLY A 186 -8.87 24.01 -7.67
C GLY A 186 -7.70 23.63 -8.59
N VAL A 187 -7.40 22.34 -8.74
CA VAL A 187 -6.29 21.86 -9.60
C VAL A 187 -6.73 21.71 -11.06
N HIS A 188 -7.99 21.33 -11.33
CA HIS A 188 -8.56 21.38 -12.67
C HIS A 188 -8.45 22.79 -13.25
N ALA A 189 -8.73 23.83 -12.46
CA ALA A 189 -8.63 25.23 -12.87
C ALA A 189 -7.19 25.72 -13.16
N THR A 190 -6.16 25.02 -12.67
CA THR A 190 -4.75 25.37 -12.91
C THR A 190 -4.15 24.77 -14.19
N LEU A 191 -4.82 23.79 -14.81
CA LEU A 191 -4.45 23.29 -16.12
C LEU A 191 -4.85 24.27 -17.23
N THR A 192 -4.18 24.24 -18.37
CA THR A 192 -4.59 25.05 -19.52
C THR A 192 -5.94 24.58 -20.07
N PRO A 193 -6.77 25.48 -20.66
CA PRO A 193 -8.07 25.08 -21.21
C PRO A 193 -7.99 23.91 -22.20
N ALA A 194 -6.92 23.84 -22.99
CA ALA A 194 -6.68 22.74 -23.93
C ALA A 194 -6.31 21.42 -23.24
N ALA A 195 -5.51 21.45 -22.17
CA ALA A 195 -5.20 20.26 -21.37
C ALA A 195 -6.42 19.79 -20.56
N GLN A 196 -7.24 20.72 -20.06
CA GLN A 196 -8.53 20.42 -19.42
C GLN A 196 -9.52 19.77 -20.39
N ALA A 197 -9.61 20.26 -21.63
CA ALA A 197 -10.47 19.67 -22.64
C ALA A 197 -10.10 18.20 -22.92
N LYS A 198 -8.81 17.90 -23.10
CA LYS A 198 -8.32 16.52 -23.29
C LYS A 198 -8.62 15.62 -22.09
N LEU A 199 -8.47 16.14 -20.87
CA LEU A 199 -8.84 15.43 -19.65
C LEU A 199 -10.34 15.11 -19.62
N ASN A 200 -11.18 16.09 -19.96
CA ASN A 200 -12.63 15.94 -20.02
C ASN A 200 -13.05 14.95 -21.12
N ASP A 201 -12.39 14.96 -22.28
CA ASP A 201 -12.65 14.03 -23.38
C ASP A 201 -12.31 12.59 -22.97
N MET A 202 -11.17 12.37 -22.31
CA MET A 202 -10.82 11.05 -21.77
C MET A 202 -11.82 10.57 -20.70
N MET A 203 -12.32 11.47 -19.85
CA MET A 203 -13.37 11.15 -18.88
C MET A 203 -14.71 10.86 -19.56
N ALA A 204 -15.06 11.59 -20.62
CA ALA A 204 -16.28 11.38 -21.40
C ALA A 204 -16.24 10.05 -22.19
N LEU A 205 -15.07 9.68 -22.71
CA LEU A 205 -14.81 8.39 -23.37
C LEU A 205 -14.68 7.22 -22.37
N GLY A 206 -14.62 7.51 -21.07
CA GLY A 206 -14.54 6.51 -20.01
C GLY A 206 -13.19 5.77 -19.94
N THR A 207 -12.14 6.31 -20.57
CA THR A 207 -10.78 5.73 -20.51
C THR A 207 -10.13 5.93 -19.13
N ILE A 208 -10.56 6.97 -18.42
CA ILE A 208 -10.18 7.26 -17.02
C ILE A 208 -11.40 7.70 -16.21
N SER A 209 -11.42 7.38 -14.91
CA SER A 209 -12.40 7.94 -13.97
C SER A 209 -11.85 9.14 -13.20
N ALA A 210 -12.74 10.04 -12.75
CA ALA A 210 -12.36 11.22 -11.95
C ALA A 210 -11.60 10.88 -10.65
N THR A 211 -11.67 9.63 -10.19
CA THR A 211 -10.98 9.16 -8.97
C THR A 211 -9.64 8.47 -9.22
N GLU A 212 -9.30 8.17 -10.48
CA GLU A 212 -8.07 7.46 -10.84
C GLU A 212 -6.84 8.37 -10.93
N LEU A 213 -7.07 9.68 -11.03
CA LEU A 213 -6.03 10.70 -11.00
C LEU A 213 -6.02 11.42 -9.65
N THR A 214 -4.88 11.35 -8.97
CA THR A 214 -4.66 12.05 -7.71
C THR A 214 -4.45 13.54 -7.95
N PRO A 215 -4.85 14.42 -7.02
CA PRO A 215 -4.61 15.86 -7.12
C PRO A 215 -3.12 16.19 -7.31
N ALA A 216 -2.22 15.42 -6.70
CA ALA A 216 -0.78 15.59 -6.84
C ALA A 216 -0.27 15.29 -8.26
N ALA A 217 -0.86 14.31 -8.96
CA ALA A 217 -0.52 14.03 -10.35
C ALA A 217 -0.94 15.18 -11.27
N LEU A 218 -2.15 15.72 -11.09
CA LEU A 218 -2.65 16.86 -11.87
C LEU A 218 -1.89 18.15 -11.54
N ALA A 219 -1.52 18.38 -10.28
CA ALA A 219 -0.69 19.51 -9.89
C ALA A 219 0.72 19.43 -10.52
N SER A 220 1.25 18.21 -10.70
CA SER A 220 2.53 18.00 -11.40
C SER A 220 2.43 18.36 -12.88
N VAL A 221 1.28 18.11 -13.52
CA VAL A 221 1.03 18.56 -14.90
C VAL A 221 0.86 20.08 -14.94
N ALA A 222 0.11 20.66 -14.01
CA ALA A 222 -0.12 22.11 -13.95
C ALA A 222 1.17 22.92 -13.70
N ALA A 223 2.18 22.32 -13.06
CA ALA A 223 3.50 22.91 -12.87
C ALA A 223 4.35 22.99 -14.16
N LEU A 224 3.94 22.29 -15.23
CA LEU A 224 4.64 22.31 -16.52
C LEU A 224 4.29 23.56 -17.35
N PRO A 225 5.17 23.97 -18.29
CA PRO A 225 4.85 25.01 -19.26
C PRO A 225 3.59 24.70 -20.07
N VAL A 226 2.83 25.73 -20.42
CA VAL A 226 1.53 25.65 -21.12
C VAL A 226 1.53 24.69 -22.32
N ASN A 227 2.56 24.76 -23.17
CA ASN A 227 2.66 23.91 -24.37
C ASN A 227 2.94 22.45 -24.02
N THR A 228 3.68 22.22 -22.94
CA THR A 228 4.06 20.88 -22.46
C THR A 228 2.89 20.16 -21.78
N GLN A 229 1.98 20.90 -21.14
CA GLN A 229 0.78 20.31 -20.53
C GLN A 229 -0.05 19.54 -21.56
N CYS A 230 -0.28 20.13 -22.74
CA CYS A 230 -1.04 19.48 -23.80
C CYS A 230 -0.35 18.22 -24.33
N GLU A 231 0.96 18.27 -24.56
CA GLU A 231 1.71 17.11 -25.07
C GLU A 231 1.73 15.94 -24.07
N VAL A 232 1.89 16.25 -22.78
CA VAL A 232 1.81 15.23 -21.72
C VAL A 232 0.44 14.57 -21.68
N MET A 233 -0.62 15.37 -21.84
CA MET A 233 -1.99 14.87 -21.87
C MET A 233 -2.29 14.07 -23.14
N ASP A 234 -1.73 14.45 -24.29
CA ASP A 234 -1.83 13.67 -25.53
C ASP A 234 -1.17 12.30 -25.41
N ARG A 235 0.05 12.24 -24.89
CA ARG A 235 0.73 10.96 -24.69
C ARG A 235 0.06 10.08 -23.65
N PHE A 236 -0.57 10.69 -22.67
CA PHE A 236 -1.36 9.96 -21.69
C PHE A 236 -2.64 9.40 -22.31
N ALA A 237 -3.28 10.14 -23.23
CA ALA A 237 -4.46 9.71 -23.97
C ALA A 237 -4.16 8.63 -25.03
N GLU A 238 -3.01 8.70 -25.69
CA GLU A 238 -2.55 7.74 -26.70
C GLU A 238 -2.10 6.40 -26.11
N ALA A 239 -1.79 6.35 -24.82
CA ALA A 239 -1.34 5.14 -24.15
C ALA A 239 -2.51 4.17 -23.89
N ASP A 240 -2.26 2.87 -24.01
CA ASP A 240 -3.21 1.86 -23.53
C ASP A 240 -3.23 1.87 -21.99
N LEU A 241 -4.32 2.41 -21.43
CA LEU A 241 -4.52 2.51 -19.99
C LEU A 241 -5.12 1.25 -19.37
N THR A 242 -5.52 0.26 -20.17
CA THR A 242 -6.17 -0.99 -19.72
C THR A 242 -5.29 -1.83 -18.78
N PRO A 243 -4.00 -2.08 -19.07
CA PRO A 243 -3.13 -2.84 -18.18
C PRO A 243 -2.62 -2.01 -16.98
N ILE A 244 -2.87 -0.71 -16.97
CA ILE A 244 -2.29 0.22 -16.00
C ILE A 244 -3.18 0.30 -14.75
N ASN A 245 -2.71 -0.32 -13.68
CA ASN A 245 -3.37 -0.33 -12.37
C ASN A 245 -3.24 1.01 -11.61
N ASN A 246 -2.24 1.84 -11.93
CA ASN A 246 -1.99 3.13 -11.29
C ASN A 246 -1.81 4.22 -12.34
N LYS A 247 -2.93 4.80 -12.78
CA LYS A 247 -2.96 5.83 -13.83
C LYS A 247 -2.32 7.14 -13.37
N SER A 248 -2.47 7.50 -12.09
CA SER A 248 -1.77 8.63 -11.45
C SER A 248 -0.25 8.49 -11.53
N GLY A 249 0.28 7.31 -11.20
CA GLY A 249 1.71 7.02 -11.25
C GLY A 249 2.25 7.02 -12.69
N PHE A 250 1.45 6.54 -13.64
CA PHE A 250 1.80 6.58 -15.06
C PHE A 250 1.88 8.03 -15.59
N LEU A 251 0.88 8.87 -15.29
CA LEU A 251 0.88 10.29 -15.66
C LEU A 251 2.08 11.03 -15.06
N GLN A 252 2.37 10.83 -13.77
CA GLN A 252 3.56 11.39 -13.13
C GLN A 252 4.87 10.88 -13.78
N GLY A 253 4.87 9.65 -14.28
CA GLY A 253 5.99 9.11 -15.06
C GLY A 253 6.18 9.82 -16.40
N ILE A 254 5.10 10.20 -17.09
CA ILE A 254 5.18 11.04 -18.30
C ILE A 254 5.74 12.42 -17.93
N VAL A 255 5.19 13.10 -16.91
CA VAL A 255 5.65 14.42 -16.43
C VAL A 255 7.16 14.40 -16.11
N LYS A 256 7.63 13.41 -15.34
CA LYS A 256 9.06 13.28 -14.97
C LYS A 256 10.00 13.07 -16.16
N ARG A 257 9.51 12.54 -17.29
CA ARG A 257 10.32 12.39 -18.52
C ARG A 257 10.50 13.73 -19.23
N TYR A 258 9.52 14.62 -19.13
CA TYR A 258 9.62 15.98 -19.62
C TYR A 258 10.52 16.87 -18.75
N ASP A 259 10.45 16.75 -17.43
CA ASP A 259 11.32 17.49 -16.49
C ASP A 259 12.81 17.14 -16.63
N LYS A 260 13.13 15.93 -17.12
CA LYS A 260 14.51 15.45 -17.32
C LYS A 260 15.09 15.77 -18.70
N GLY A 261 14.41 16.58 -19.51
CA GLY A 261 14.96 17.16 -20.74
C GLY A 261 15.09 16.21 -21.94
N GLY A 262 14.28 15.14 -22.03
CA GLY A 262 14.43 14.17 -23.12
C GLY A 262 13.10 13.62 -23.63
N ILE A 263 12.66 14.13 -24.78
CA ILE A 263 11.91 13.32 -25.74
C ILE A 263 12.87 12.97 -26.87
N PRO A 264 13.21 11.69 -27.10
CA PRO A 264 13.52 11.22 -28.44
C PRO A 264 12.20 11.23 -29.21
N THR A 265 12.11 12.01 -30.27
CA THR A 265 11.03 11.89 -31.26
C THR A 265 11.03 10.45 -31.78
N ALA A 266 9.89 9.75 -31.64
CA ALA A 266 9.72 8.48 -32.35
C ALA A 266 9.80 8.77 -33.86
N PRO A 267 10.50 7.94 -34.66
CA PRO A 267 10.63 8.18 -36.08
C PRO A 267 9.25 8.06 -36.74
N VAL A 268 8.81 9.17 -37.34
CA VAL A 268 7.73 9.15 -38.33
C VAL A 268 8.18 8.21 -39.45
N LEU A 269 7.43 7.13 -39.68
CA LEU A 269 7.54 6.31 -40.88
C LEU A 269 7.18 7.18 -42.09
N GLN A 270 8.17 7.88 -42.63
CA GLN A 270 8.09 8.41 -43.99
C GLN A 270 8.34 7.26 -44.97
N PRO A 271 7.51 7.09 -46.02
CA PRO A 271 7.80 6.12 -47.06
C PRO A 271 9.07 6.57 -47.80
N GLN A 272 10.13 5.78 -47.66
CA GLN A 272 11.43 6.04 -48.26
C GLN A 272 11.41 5.62 -49.74
N PRO A 273 11.65 6.52 -50.72
CA PRO A 273 12.03 6.11 -52.06
C PRO A 273 13.50 5.65 -52.05
N ALA A 274 13.79 4.61 -52.82
CA ALA A 274 15.09 3.93 -52.86
C ALA A 274 16.27 4.87 -53.21
N PRO A 275 17.48 4.65 -52.66
CA PRO A 275 18.62 5.51 -52.92
C PRO A 275 19.39 5.10 -54.18
N LEU A 276 19.71 6.08 -55.04
CA LEU A 276 20.82 6.01 -55.99
C LEU A 276 22.02 6.77 -55.41
N MET A 277 23.19 6.17 -55.57
CA MET A 277 24.52 6.64 -55.16
C MET A 277 24.92 8.00 -55.77
N TRP A 278 25.68 8.85 -55.05
CA TRP A 278 27.13 9.07 -55.25
C TRP A 278 27.68 10.33 -54.52
N ALA A 279 28.90 10.17 -53.97
CA ALA A 279 30.07 11.07 -53.78
C ALA A 279 30.05 12.54 -53.27
N ASN A 280 31.04 12.77 -52.38
CA ASN A 280 31.99 13.91 -52.24
C ASN A 280 31.50 15.33 -51.89
N ALA A 281 32.05 15.90 -50.81
CA ALA A 281 33.11 16.93 -50.82
C ALA A 281 33.39 17.51 -49.41
N ALA A 282 34.58 18.12 -49.29
CA ALA A 282 35.33 18.44 -48.08
C ALA A 282 35.12 19.86 -47.48
N PHE A 283 35.75 20.05 -46.30
CA PHE A 283 36.36 21.27 -45.68
C PHE A 283 35.75 21.83 -44.37
N PRO A 284 36.57 22.50 -43.51
CA PRO A 284 36.58 22.34 -42.05
C PRO A 284 36.41 23.70 -41.32
N ALA A 285 36.49 23.68 -39.97
CA ALA A 285 37.27 24.62 -39.13
C ALA A 285 36.67 24.76 -37.72
N ALA A 286 37.58 24.83 -36.76
CA ALA A 286 37.40 24.73 -35.32
C ALA A 286 37.07 26.07 -34.62
N VAL A 287 36.40 25.99 -33.45
CA VAL A 287 36.47 26.96 -32.34
C VAL A 287 36.27 26.18 -31.01
N PRO A 288 36.98 26.50 -29.90
CA PRO A 288 37.31 25.52 -28.85
C PRO A 288 36.23 25.37 -27.75
N ALA A 289 36.20 24.17 -27.17
CA ALA A 289 35.33 23.80 -26.05
C ALA A 289 35.93 24.22 -24.69
N PHE A 290 35.07 24.75 -23.81
CA PHE A 290 35.26 24.69 -22.36
C PHE A 290 34.50 23.48 -21.79
N PRO A 291 35.00 22.81 -20.74
CA PRO A 291 34.48 21.52 -20.30
C PRO A 291 33.24 21.71 -19.43
N LYS A 292 32.09 21.22 -19.89
CA LYS A 292 30.98 20.82 -19.01
C LYS A 292 30.98 19.30 -18.98
N ALA A 293 31.16 18.74 -17.79
CA ALA A 293 31.23 17.31 -17.52
C ALA A 293 30.11 16.55 -18.24
N ALA A 294 30.51 15.74 -19.23
CA ALA A 294 29.62 14.88 -19.98
C ALA A 294 29.23 13.68 -19.13
N TYR A 295 27.94 13.55 -18.80
CA TYR A 295 27.35 12.24 -18.56
C TYR A 295 27.27 11.55 -19.93
N ALA A 296 28.27 10.73 -20.23
CA ALA A 296 28.27 9.89 -21.42
C ALA A 296 27.03 8.98 -21.40
N ALA A 297 26.25 9.01 -22.49
CA ALA A 297 25.28 7.96 -22.77
C ALA A 297 26.07 6.69 -23.09
N THR A 298 26.13 5.77 -22.13
CA THR A 298 26.92 4.54 -22.26
C THR A 298 26.25 3.63 -23.27
N THR A 299 26.82 3.53 -24.49
CA THR A 299 26.62 2.36 -25.33
C THR A 299 27.02 1.12 -24.51
N PRO A 300 26.19 0.08 -24.41
CA PRO A 300 26.53 -1.11 -23.64
C PRO A 300 27.81 -1.72 -24.22
N SER A 301 28.81 -1.92 -23.36
CA SER A 301 30.11 -2.44 -23.76
C SER A 301 30.01 -3.88 -24.28
N THR A 302 31.04 -4.29 -25.02
CA THR A 302 31.20 -5.66 -25.53
C THR A 302 31.20 -6.72 -24.41
N SER A 303 31.66 -6.38 -23.21
CA SER A 303 31.77 -7.30 -22.08
C SER A 303 30.41 -7.68 -21.48
N PHE A 304 29.54 -6.68 -21.23
CA PHE A 304 28.19 -6.90 -20.75
C PHE A 304 27.33 -7.67 -21.78
N LEU A 305 27.40 -7.24 -23.05
CA LEU A 305 26.68 -7.92 -24.14
C LEU A 305 27.17 -9.36 -24.33
N GLY A 306 28.48 -9.60 -24.21
CA GLY A 306 29.06 -10.94 -24.29
C GLY A 306 28.56 -11.87 -23.19
N MET A 307 28.46 -11.38 -21.95
CA MET A 307 27.93 -12.18 -20.83
C MET A 307 26.44 -12.47 -20.97
N LEU A 308 25.67 -11.50 -21.48
CA LEU A 308 24.25 -11.68 -21.77
C LEU A 308 24.03 -12.71 -22.89
N GLU A 309 24.82 -12.65 -23.96
CA GLU A 309 24.74 -13.62 -25.06
C GLU A 309 25.17 -15.02 -24.61
N GLN A 310 26.15 -15.15 -23.71
CA GLN A 310 26.50 -16.45 -23.10
C GLN A 310 25.35 -17.03 -22.27
N LEU A 311 24.58 -16.21 -21.55
CA LEU A 311 23.40 -16.65 -20.80
C LEU A 311 22.26 -17.11 -21.73
N PHE A 312 22.11 -16.47 -22.90
CA PHE A 312 21.18 -16.92 -23.93
C PHE A 312 21.65 -18.22 -24.59
N ALA A 313 22.92 -18.31 -24.98
CA ALA A 313 23.50 -19.49 -25.62
C ALA A 313 23.44 -20.73 -24.72
N SER A 314 23.66 -20.54 -23.40
CA SER A 314 23.54 -21.61 -22.39
C SER A 314 22.09 -21.92 -21.97
N ARG A 315 21.09 -21.24 -22.55
CA ARG A 315 19.64 -21.35 -22.24
C ARG A 315 19.30 -21.11 -20.76
N ARG A 316 20.17 -20.42 -20.02
CA ARG A 316 19.94 -20.07 -18.62
C ARG A 316 19.02 -18.86 -18.49
N LEU A 317 19.04 -17.96 -19.47
CA LEU A 317 18.07 -16.88 -19.63
C LEU A 317 17.41 -17.03 -21.00
N ALA A 318 16.09 -16.90 -21.08
CA ALA A 318 15.38 -16.88 -22.36
C ALA A 318 15.34 -15.43 -22.88
N ARG A 319 15.27 -15.22 -24.19
CA ARG A 319 15.21 -13.84 -24.74
C ARG A 319 13.91 -13.14 -24.36
N GLU A 320 12.85 -13.90 -24.12
CA GLU A 320 11.53 -13.44 -23.69
C GLU A 320 11.52 -12.99 -22.22
N ASP A 321 12.40 -13.58 -21.40
CA ASP A 321 12.59 -13.18 -19.99
C ASP A 321 13.41 -11.89 -19.86
N TYR A 322 14.18 -11.53 -20.90
CA TYR A 322 14.91 -10.27 -21.02
C TYR A 322 14.11 -9.28 -21.86
N ASP A 323 13.09 -8.68 -21.26
CA ASP A 323 12.21 -7.74 -21.91
C ASP A 323 12.64 -6.27 -21.71
N VAL A 324 11.88 -5.35 -22.29
CA VAL A 324 12.12 -3.91 -22.22
C VAL A 324 12.20 -3.42 -20.77
N GLU A 325 11.48 -4.06 -19.84
CA GLU A 325 11.48 -3.69 -18.43
C GLU A 325 12.82 -4.04 -17.77
N ILE A 326 13.35 -5.24 -17.98
CA ILE A 326 14.68 -5.63 -17.49
C ILE A 326 15.78 -4.76 -18.13
N ALA A 327 15.69 -4.50 -19.43
CA ALA A 327 16.64 -3.64 -20.13
C ALA A 327 16.66 -2.21 -19.57
N GLN A 328 15.48 -1.66 -19.23
CA GLN A 328 15.35 -0.37 -18.55
C GLN A 328 15.87 -0.40 -17.11
N GLU A 329 15.70 -1.51 -16.39
CA GLU A 329 16.29 -1.64 -15.06
C GLU A 329 17.81 -1.71 -15.13
N PHE A 330 18.38 -2.40 -16.12
CA PHE A 330 19.82 -2.48 -16.33
C PHE A 330 20.47 -1.14 -16.69
N SER A 331 19.79 -0.29 -17.46
CA SER A 331 20.32 1.04 -17.79
C SER A 331 20.49 1.96 -16.56
N THR A 332 19.95 1.57 -15.40
CA THR A 332 20.13 2.31 -14.14
C THR A 332 21.40 1.93 -13.37
N PHE A 333 22.18 0.96 -13.83
CA PHE A 333 23.41 0.50 -13.20
C PHE A 333 24.63 0.81 -14.05
N THR A 334 25.78 0.94 -13.39
CA THR A 334 27.07 0.94 -14.07
C THR A 334 27.38 -0.45 -14.60
N GLU A 335 28.25 -0.51 -15.60
CA GLU A 335 28.62 -1.76 -16.27
C GLU A 335 29.18 -2.81 -15.30
N ASP A 336 30.05 -2.41 -14.37
CA ASP A 336 30.63 -3.32 -13.36
C ASP A 336 29.54 -4.01 -12.53
N VAL A 337 28.50 -3.26 -12.16
CA VAL A 337 27.37 -3.77 -11.39
C VAL A 337 26.48 -4.68 -12.24
N LEU A 338 26.32 -4.37 -13.53
CA LEU A 338 25.58 -5.23 -14.45
C LEU A 338 26.26 -6.58 -14.65
N ILE A 339 27.58 -6.58 -14.83
CA ILE A 339 28.37 -7.80 -14.93
C ILE A 339 28.23 -8.61 -13.64
N GLU A 340 28.31 -7.98 -12.47
CA GLU A 340 28.12 -8.67 -11.18
C GLU A 340 26.71 -9.27 -11.04
N ILE A 341 25.66 -8.53 -11.46
CA ILE A 341 24.27 -9.02 -11.46
C ILE A 341 24.14 -10.26 -12.35
N LEU A 342 24.68 -10.21 -13.59
CA LEU A 342 24.63 -11.33 -14.53
C LEU A 342 25.45 -12.51 -14.05
N GLN A 343 26.60 -12.28 -13.42
CA GLN A 343 27.42 -13.33 -12.82
C GLN A 343 26.70 -14.02 -11.67
N LYS A 344 26.03 -13.25 -10.79
CA LYS A 344 25.21 -13.82 -9.71
C LYS A 344 24.02 -14.62 -10.23
N TYR A 345 23.43 -14.19 -11.34
CA TYR A 345 22.39 -14.96 -12.02
C TYR A 345 22.94 -16.25 -12.63
N ALA A 346 24.14 -16.20 -13.23
CA ALA A 346 24.83 -17.35 -13.80
C ALA A 346 25.29 -18.37 -12.75
N GLU A 347 25.60 -17.95 -11.53
CA GLU A 347 26.00 -18.85 -10.43
C GLU A 347 24.80 -19.53 -9.75
N ALA A 348 23.60 -18.97 -9.88
CA ALA A 348 22.42 -19.46 -9.16
C ALA A 348 21.83 -20.74 -9.76
N ASP A 349 21.42 -21.68 -8.92
CA ASP A 349 20.66 -22.86 -9.37
C ASP A 349 19.23 -22.46 -9.77
N LEU A 350 18.95 -22.55 -11.07
CA LEU A 350 17.67 -22.15 -11.66
C LEU A 350 16.63 -23.28 -11.68
N SER A 351 16.99 -24.51 -11.28
CA SER A 351 16.10 -25.68 -11.35
C SER A 351 14.88 -25.57 -10.43
N THR A 352 15.02 -24.87 -9.30
CA THR A 352 13.97 -24.67 -8.29
C THR A 352 13.15 -23.39 -8.52
N ILE A 353 13.46 -22.63 -9.56
CA ILE A 353 12.94 -21.29 -9.77
C ILE A 353 11.80 -21.31 -10.78
N ASN A 354 10.60 -20.93 -10.31
CA ASN A 354 9.38 -20.89 -11.12
C ASN A 354 9.35 -19.76 -12.16
N SER A 355 10.12 -18.69 -11.96
CA SER A 355 10.20 -17.55 -12.87
C SER A 355 11.63 -17.01 -12.95
N LYS A 356 12.29 -17.25 -14.08
CA LYS A 356 13.63 -16.74 -14.40
C LYS A 356 13.67 -15.22 -14.41
N LYS A 357 12.70 -14.58 -15.10
CA LYS A 357 12.49 -13.12 -15.07
C LYS A 357 12.27 -12.58 -13.65
N GLY A 358 11.40 -13.23 -12.87
CA GLY A 358 11.12 -12.81 -11.49
C GLY A 358 12.35 -12.91 -10.58
N PHE A 359 13.15 -13.95 -10.75
CA PHE A 359 14.38 -14.12 -10.01
C PHE A 359 15.45 -13.09 -10.39
N LEU A 360 15.62 -12.82 -11.69
CA LEU A 360 16.52 -11.77 -12.18
C LEU A 360 16.12 -10.40 -11.61
N LYS A 361 14.83 -10.04 -11.66
CA LYS A 361 14.32 -8.83 -10.97
C LYS A 361 14.62 -8.82 -9.47
N GLY A 362 14.54 -9.98 -8.83
CA GLY A 362 14.91 -10.14 -7.42
C GLY A 362 16.38 -9.77 -7.16
N ILE A 363 17.30 -10.22 -8.02
CA ILE A 363 18.72 -9.86 -7.94
C ILE A 363 18.87 -8.35 -8.17
N ILE A 364 18.30 -7.81 -9.25
CA ILE A 364 18.35 -6.40 -9.58
C ILE A 364 17.86 -5.52 -8.43
N LYS A 365 16.73 -5.87 -7.82
CA LYS A 365 16.16 -5.14 -6.67
C LYS A 365 17.11 -5.14 -5.46
N ARG A 366 17.77 -6.25 -5.17
CA ARG A 366 18.77 -6.33 -4.10
C ARG A 366 20.00 -5.47 -4.40
N TYR A 367 20.44 -5.42 -5.65
CA TYR A 367 21.53 -4.54 -6.06
C TYR A 367 21.12 -3.06 -6.04
N ARG A 368 19.89 -2.72 -6.45
CA ARG A 368 19.36 -1.36 -6.30
C ARG A 368 19.32 -0.93 -4.83
N GLN A 369 18.84 -1.82 -3.96
CA GLN A 369 18.86 -1.58 -2.51
C GLN A 369 20.29 -1.41 -1.99
N ARG A 370 21.24 -2.22 -2.46
CA ARG A 370 22.66 -2.10 -2.11
C ARG A 370 23.27 -0.79 -2.58
N VAL A 371 23.04 -0.38 -3.82
CA VAL A 371 23.52 0.89 -4.40
C VAL A 371 22.90 2.08 -3.68
N SER A 372 21.62 2.00 -3.28
CA SER A 372 20.99 3.01 -2.42
C SER A 372 21.54 3.03 -0.99
N THR A 373 22.11 1.91 -0.50
CA THR A 373 22.80 1.83 0.80
C THR A 373 24.33 1.96 0.72
N GLN A 374 24.89 2.09 -0.48
CA GLN A 374 26.33 2.24 -0.78
C GLN A 374 26.63 3.61 -1.42
N ALA A 375 25.78 4.61 -1.20
CA ALA A 375 26.32 5.95 -1.02
C ALA A 375 27.34 5.89 0.14
N PRO A 376 28.44 6.67 0.11
CA PRO A 376 29.40 6.66 1.21
C PRO A 376 28.65 6.88 2.54
N PRO A 377 29.11 6.30 3.67
CA PRO A 377 28.39 6.35 4.94
C PRO A 377 28.45 7.78 5.47
N THR A 378 27.64 8.67 4.90
CA THR A 378 27.22 9.86 5.59
C THR A 378 26.30 9.34 6.68
N GLY A 379 26.74 9.50 7.94
CA GLY A 379 25.88 9.34 9.10
C GLY A 379 24.58 10.14 8.95
N PRO A 380 23.69 10.09 9.96
CA PRO A 380 22.41 10.78 9.86
C PRO A 380 22.63 12.22 9.38
N ASN A 381 21.90 12.64 8.34
CA ASN A 381 21.98 13.99 7.79
C ASN A 381 22.02 14.97 8.98
N PRO A 382 23.06 15.80 9.16
CA PRO A 382 23.25 16.58 10.38
C PRO A 382 21.99 17.34 10.79
N ASN A 383 21.21 17.78 9.80
CA ASN A 383 19.96 18.48 10.01
C ASN A 383 18.89 17.66 10.73
N THR A 384 18.74 16.36 10.45
CA THR A 384 17.73 15.50 11.09
C THR A 384 18.18 15.01 12.46
N TYR A 385 19.46 14.67 12.62
CA TYR A 385 20.00 14.32 13.93
C TYR A 385 19.90 15.51 14.90
N ASN A 386 20.20 16.73 14.43
CA ASN A 386 20.11 17.95 15.23
C ASN A 386 18.69 18.37 15.62
N THR A 387 17.66 17.87 14.92
CA THR A 387 16.25 18.10 15.29
C THR A 387 15.76 17.22 16.44
N LEU A 388 16.56 16.24 16.88
CA LEU A 388 16.21 15.39 18.02
C LEU A 388 16.33 16.16 19.35
N PRO A 389 15.47 15.87 20.35
CA PRO A 389 15.62 16.38 21.70
C PRO A 389 17.01 16.11 22.28
N PHE A 390 17.51 17.01 23.12
CA PHE A 390 18.88 16.94 23.63
C PHE A 390 19.16 15.63 24.39
N ALA A 391 18.29 15.20 25.30
CA ALA A 391 18.52 13.94 26.03
C ALA A 391 18.48 12.71 25.12
N VAL A 392 17.70 12.74 24.03
CA VAL A 392 17.65 11.65 23.04
C VAL A 392 18.99 11.56 22.30
N ARG A 393 19.57 12.69 21.88
CA ARG A 393 20.90 12.74 21.24
C ARG A 393 22.00 12.22 22.16
N VAL A 394 22.06 12.74 23.39
CA VAL A 394 23.03 12.30 24.41
C VAL A 394 22.91 10.80 24.68
N LYS A 395 21.68 10.27 24.69
CA LYS A 395 21.45 8.85 24.87
C LYS A 395 21.96 8.02 23.69
N ILE A 396 21.74 8.46 22.45
CA ILE A 396 22.28 7.80 21.25
C ILE A 396 23.82 7.80 21.29
N GLU A 397 24.43 8.95 21.60
CA GLU A 397 25.89 9.08 21.76
C GLU A 397 26.44 8.16 22.84
N THR A 398 25.72 8.01 23.97
CA THR A 398 26.09 7.07 25.03
C THR A 398 26.05 5.62 24.52
N LEU A 399 25.01 5.24 23.78
CA LEU A 399 24.89 3.89 23.22
C LEU A 399 25.99 3.59 22.18
N VAL A 400 26.37 4.59 21.39
CA VAL A 400 27.51 4.49 20.46
C VAL A 400 28.83 4.38 21.22
N ALA A 401 29.05 5.21 22.24
CA ALA A 401 30.27 5.19 23.05
C ALA A 401 30.45 3.86 23.81
N THR A 402 29.36 3.24 24.26
CA THR A 402 29.38 1.90 24.87
C THR A 402 29.58 0.75 23.88
N GLY A 403 29.58 1.03 22.57
CA GLY A 403 29.73 0.03 21.51
C GLY A 403 28.50 -0.86 21.32
N LEU A 404 27.37 -0.54 21.96
CA LEU A 404 26.13 -1.32 21.87
C LEU A 404 25.49 -1.18 20.47
N ILE A 405 25.62 0.01 19.88
CA ILE A 405 25.24 0.31 18.50
C ILE A 405 26.40 1.02 17.81
N GLY A 406 26.57 0.82 16.51
CA GLY A 406 27.51 1.57 15.68
C GLY A 406 26.99 2.98 15.34
N PRO A 407 27.88 3.89 14.91
CA PRO A 407 27.51 5.26 14.54
C PRO A 407 26.53 5.35 13.35
N ASN A 408 26.44 4.29 12.55
CA ASN A 408 25.54 4.18 11.39
C ASN A 408 24.39 3.20 11.61
N ASP A 409 24.22 2.65 12.82
CA ASP A 409 23.17 1.68 13.12
C ASP A 409 21.79 2.32 13.31
N ILE A 410 21.74 3.65 13.46
CA ILE A 410 20.53 4.46 13.49
C ILE A 410 20.48 5.29 12.21
N ASP A 411 19.52 5.00 11.34
CA ASP A 411 19.37 5.66 10.05
C ASP A 411 18.52 6.94 10.14
N GLU A 412 18.53 7.73 9.07
CA GLU A 412 17.76 8.98 8.98
C GLU A 412 16.28 8.77 9.28
N LYS A 413 15.71 7.67 8.81
CA LYS A 413 14.30 7.32 9.02
C LYS A 413 14.00 7.09 10.50
N CYS A 414 14.90 6.45 11.23
CA CYS A 414 14.77 6.23 12.66
C CYS A 414 14.86 7.56 13.43
N CYS A 415 15.75 8.46 13.03
CA CYS A 415 15.82 9.82 13.58
C CYS A 415 14.55 10.63 13.30
N GLN A 416 14.02 10.58 12.07
CA GLN A 416 12.75 11.26 11.71
C GLN A 416 11.57 10.74 12.52
N GLU A 417 11.52 9.44 12.79
CA GLU A 417 10.47 8.86 13.61
C GLU A 417 10.64 9.24 15.08
N LEU A 418 11.87 9.23 15.61
CA LEU A 418 12.16 9.63 17.00
C LEU A 418 11.82 11.10 17.26
N ALA A 419 12.01 11.97 16.28
CA ALA A 419 11.68 13.39 16.36
C ALA A 419 10.17 13.67 16.56
N GLN A 420 9.31 12.69 16.31
CA GLN A 420 7.86 12.84 16.46
C GLN A 420 7.37 12.58 17.90
N TYR A 421 8.25 12.11 18.78
CA TYR A 421 7.93 11.80 20.18
C TYR A 421 8.52 12.85 21.10
N ASP A 422 7.92 13.00 22.28
CA ASP A 422 8.50 13.80 23.34
C ASP A 422 9.81 13.18 23.86
N GLU A 423 10.60 14.00 24.56
CA GLU A 423 11.92 13.63 25.05
C GLU A 423 11.92 12.40 25.97
N GLN A 424 10.91 12.25 26.84
CA GLN A 424 10.83 11.13 27.77
C GLN A 424 10.53 9.83 27.03
N THR A 425 9.55 9.86 26.12
CA THR A 425 9.19 8.70 25.31
C THR A 425 10.33 8.26 24.39
N GLY A 426 11.04 9.22 23.77
CA GLY A 426 12.20 8.94 22.93
C GLY A 426 13.33 8.24 23.70
N VAL A 427 13.66 8.73 24.90
CA VAL A 427 14.65 8.09 25.78
C VAL A 427 14.21 6.70 26.23
N GLU A 428 12.91 6.50 26.49
CA GLU A 428 12.38 5.19 26.85
C GLU A 428 12.58 4.15 25.74
N PHE A 429 12.36 4.51 24.47
CA PHE A 429 12.62 3.61 23.34
C PHE A 429 14.09 3.20 23.26
N LEU A 430 15.00 4.15 23.49
CA LEU A 430 16.44 3.88 23.53
C LEU A 430 16.85 3.03 24.74
N ASN A 431 16.21 3.19 25.90
CA ASN A 431 16.42 2.30 27.05
C ASN A 431 15.94 0.88 26.77
N ARG A 432 14.82 0.72 26.06
CA ARG A 432 14.34 -0.61 25.62
C ARG A 432 15.29 -1.25 24.63
N LEU A 433 15.87 -0.45 23.71
CA LEU A 433 16.92 -0.91 22.82
C LEU A 433 18.17 -1.33 23.59
N GLN A 434 18.57 -0.56 24.61
CA GLN A 434 19.72 -0.87 25.46
C GLN A 434 19.57 -2.20 26.22
N ASN A 435 18.37 -2.49 26.69
CA ASN A 435 18.06 -3.69 27.47
C ASN A 435 17.72 -4.91 26.59
N ALA A 436 17.73 -4.76 25.27
CA ALA A 436 17.47 -5.86 24.33
C ALA A 436 18.78 -6.59 23.96
N ASP A 437 18.66 -7.88 23.63
CA ASP A 437 19.78 -8.63 23.07
C ASP A 437 20.01 -8.23 21.60
N LEU A 438 20.97 -7.31 21.38
CA LEU A 438 21.29 -6.79 20.05
C LEU A 438 22.28 -7.68 19.26
N SER A 439 22.78 -8.78 19.84
CA SER A 439 23.75 -9.67 19.21
C SER A 439 23.15 -10.47 18.06
N THR A 440 21.89 -10.87 18.20
CA THR A 440 21.11 -11.60 17.19
C THR A 440 20.46 -10.68 16.14
N ILE A 441 20.48 -9.37 16.39
CA ILE A 441 19.75 -8.38 15.59
C ILE A 441 20.66 -7.84 14.49
N ARG A 442 20.37 -8.29 13.26
CA ARG A 442 21.09 -7.89 12.03
C ARG A 442 20.93 -6.41 11.68
N ASN A 443 19.80 -5.78 12.03
CA ASN A 443 19.54 -4.37 11.72
C ASN A 443 18.87 -3.69 12.92
N LYS A 444 19.65 -2.87 13.63
CA LYS A 444 19.25 -2.19 14.87
C LYS A 444 18.24 -1.05 14.64
N ALA A 445 18.35 -0.31 13.53
CA ALA A 445 17.36 0.71 13.13
C ALA A 445 15.95 0.13 12.96
N ASN A 446 15.83 -0.99 12.23
CA ASN A 446 14.53 -1.65 12.03
C ASN A 446 13.94 -2.19 13.33
N TYR A 447 14.80 -2.68 14.23
CA TYR A 447 14.35 -3.16 15.53
C TYR A 447 13.84 -2.00 16.40
N LEU A 448 14.56 -0.88 16.44
CA LEU A 448 14.12 0.33 17.15
C LEU A 448 12.80 0.87 16.58
N LEU A 449 12.65 0.93 15.25
CA LEU A 449 11.37 1.27 14.61
C LEU A 449 10.23 0.31 15.02
N GLY A 450 10.55 -0.96 15.24
CA GLY A 450 9.61 -1.95 15.78
C GLY A 450 9.18 -1.64 17.21
N ILE A 451 10.12 -1.26 18.09
CA ILE A 451 9.84 -0.83 19.47
C ILE A 451 8.88 0.36 19.47
N MET A 452 9.15 1.34 18.62
CA MET A 452 8.36 2.58 18.51
C MET A 452 6.93 2.28 18.04
N LYS A 453 6.77 1.45 16.99
CA LYS A 453 5.46 1.07 16.46
C LYS A 453 4.63 0.22 17.42
N LYS A 454 5.28 -0.63 18.23
CA LYS A 454 4.58 -1.50 19.19
C LYS A 454 3.91 -0.72 20.33
N LYS A 455 4.30 0.55 20.56
CA LYS A 455 3.70 1.41 21.59
C LYS A 455 2.58 2.33 21.06
N ALA A 456 2.15 2.21 19.79
CA ALA A 456 0.99 2.93 19.23
C ALA A 456 -0.04 1.91 18.71
N PRO A 457 -1.17 1.70 19.43
CA PRO A 457 -2.25 2.70 19.51
C PRO A 457 -2.83 2.83 20.94
N GLY A 458 -2.72 3.99 21.57
CA GLY A 458 -3.37 4.22 22.88
C GLY A 458 -3.08 5.55 23.56
N ASP A 459 -1.83 6.00 23.61
CA ASP A 459 -1.47 7.26 24.28
C ASP A 459 -1.07 8.33 23.27
N ALA A 460 -2.05 9.11 22.84
CA ALA A 460 -1.81 10.36 22.14
C ALA A 460 -1.29 11.40 23.13
N SER A 461 0.03 11.54 23.21
CA SER A 461 0.67 12.80 23.58
C SER A 461 1.59 13.25 22.44
N ARG A 462 0.95 13.70 21.34
CA ARG A 462 1.60 14.53 20.33
C ARG A 462 1.30 16.00 20.65
N ILE A 463 2.25 16.60 21.38
CA ILE A 463 2.63 18.02 21.53
C ILE A 463 1.51 19.10 21.57
N GLY A 464 1.21 19.58 22.79
CA GLY A 464 1.43 20.97 23.23
C GLY A 464 0.53 22.12 22.72
N ALA A 465 -0.48 22.49 23.51
CA ALA A 465 -0.87 23.90 23.73
C ALA A 465 -1.01 24.15 25.23
N THR A 466 -0.40 25.22 25.69
CA THR A 466 -0.21 25.70 27.06
C THR A 466 -1.47 25.75 27.93
N ARG A 467 -1.43 25.15 29.13
CA ARG A 467 -2.14 25.68 30.31
C ARG A 467 -1.50 25.24 31.62
N ALA A 468 -1.37 26.22 32.52
CA ALA A 468 -0.67 26.19 33.80
C ALA A 468 -1.13 25.09 34.78
N PRO A 469 -0.27 24.66 35.72
CA PRO A 469 -0.61 23.62 36.68
C PRO A 469 -1.55 24.17 37.77
N GLN A 470 -2.79 23.67 37.81
CA GLN A 470 -3.61 23.71 39.02
C GLN A 470 -3.14 22.56 39.93
N ALA A 471 -2.33 22.93 40.92
CA ALA A 471 -1.91 22.05 41.99
C ALA A 471 -3.13 21.59 42.81
N SER A 472 -3.17 20.29 43.06
CA SER A 472 -4.09 19.59 43.94
C SER A 472 -3.94 20.08 45.38
N ALA A 473 -4.94 20.82 45.86
CA ALA A 473 -5.17 21.10 47.27
C ALA A 473 -5.70 19.86 47.99
N ALA A 474 -4.85 18.84 48.19
CA ALA A 474 -5.21 17.67 49.00
C ALA A 474 -3.99 16.85 49.49
N ALA A 475 -2.88 17.50 49.83
CA ALA A 475 -1.79 16.85 50.56
C ALA A 475 -0.87 17.93 51.13
N LEU A 476 -1.15 18.39 52.36
CA LEU A 476 -0.21 18.99 53.33
C LEU A 476 -1.04 19.60 54.48
N ALA A 477 -1.92 18.79 55.06
CA ALA A 477 -2.31 18.99 56.45
C ALA A 477 -1.33 18.17 57.28
N GLN A 478 -0.83 18.77 58.36
CA GLN A 478 0.06 18.17 59.37
C GLN A 478 1.56 18.23 59.03
N TYR A 479 2.17 19.40 59.19
CA TYR A 479 3.33 19.48 60.08
C TYR A 479 3.34 20.82 60.83
N ARG A 480 3.33 20.66 62.15
CA ARG A 480 3.34 21.63 63.24
C ARG A 480 4.66 22.41 63.25
N VAL A 481 4.62 23.73 63.32
CA VAL A 481 5.59 24.51 64.13
C VAL A 481 4.84 25.66 64.81
N HIS A 482 5.02 25.73 66.12
CA HIS A 482 4.42 26.64 67.08
C HIS A 482 5.25 27.96 67.17
N PRO A 483 4.93 28.95 68.02
CA PRO A 483 4.71 30.34 67.60
C PRO A 483 5.70 31.33 68.25
N TYR A 484 5.36 32.63 68.12
CA TYR A 484 5.69 33.75 69.02
C TYR A 484 6.99 34.53 68.79
N TYR A 485 6.88 35.78 68.34
CA TYR A 485 7.13 37.03 69.12
C TYR A 485 6.62 38.26 68.28
N PRO A 486 6.45 39.48 68.84
CA PRO A 486 5.21 40.26 68.88
C PRO A 486 5.40 41.65 68.23
N PRO A 487 4.39 42.55 68.30
CA PRO A 487 4.27 43.74 67.45
C PRO A 487 4.72 45.03 68.15
N TYR A 488 5.08 46.05 67.38
CA TYR A 488 5.12 47.49 67.71
C TYR A 488 5.43 48.19 66.37
N GLN A 489 4.80 49.29 65.92
CA GLN A 489 4.39 50.55 66.54
C GLN A 489 3.28 51.17 65.64
N ALA A 490 2.16 51.68 66.17
CA ALA A 490 1.92 52.96 66.85
C ALA A 490 1.37 54.06 65.91
N THR A 491 0.26 54.67 66.37
CA THR A 491 -0.26 56.04 66.12
C THR A 491 -0.69 56.39 64.68
N GLN A 492 -1.85 56.99 64.41
CA GLN A 492 -2.85 57.73 65.20
C GLN A 492 -4.28 57.33 64.81
#